data_AF-A0AAP2BQ05-F1
#
_entry.id   AF-A0AAP2BQ05-F1
#
_cell.length_a   1.000
_cell.length_b   1.000
_cell.length_c   1.000
_cell.angle_alpha   90.00
_cell.angle_beta   90.00
_cell.angle_gamma   90.00
#
_symmetry.space_group_name_H-M   'P 1'
#
loop_
_entity.id
_entity.type
_entity.pdbx_description
1 polymer ?
#
loop_
_entity_poly.entity_id
_entity_poly.type
_entity_poly.pdbx_seq_one_letter_code
_entity_poly.pdbx_strand_id
1 'polypeptide(L)'
;MKKLINRVEDVLSEQLIGLAKAHPELTLHQDPVYVTRADAPVAGKVALLSGGGSGHEPMHCGYIGQGMLSGACPGEIFTSPTPDKMFECAMQIDGGEGVLLIIKNYTGDILNFETATELLHESGVKVTTVVVDDDVAVKDSLYTAGRRGVANTVLIEKLVGAAAERGDSLEACAELGRRLNNLGHSIGIALGACTVPAAGQPSFTLKDDEMEFGVGIHGEPGIDRRRFSSLDQTVDEMFDTLLENGAYSRTLRQWDNVKGAWQEVKQSKTALQNGDRVIALVNNLGATPLSELYGVYNRLAQRCEASGIVIERNLIGSYCTSLDMAGFSITLLKADDDTLALWDAPVHTPALNWGK
;
A
#
# COMPACT_ATOMS: atom_id res chain seq x y z
N MET A 1 20.85 15.19 13.40
CA MET A 1 20.11 14.16 12.65
C MET A 1 20.84 12.83 12.78
N LYS A 2 20.15 11.74 13.13
CA LYS A 2 20.70 10.37 13.12
C LYS A 2 20.11 9.61 11.94
N LYS A 3 20.76 9.65 10.78
CA LYS A 3 20.37 8.90 9.58
C LYS A 3 21.61 8.18 9.04
N LEU A 4 21.45 6.92 8.65
CA LEU A 4 22.50 6.13 8.01
C LEU A 4 22.51 6.45 6.51
N ILE A 5 23.04 7.63 6.17
CA ILE A 5 23.09 8.15 4.80
C ILE A 5 24.44 8.83 4.53
N ASN A 6 24.86 8.85 3.27
CA ASN A 6 26.00 9.65 2.82
C ASN A 6 25.53 11.07 2.44
N ARG A 7 25.47 11.38 1.15
CA ARG A 7 24.95 12.65 0.63
C ARG A 7 23.44 12.53 0.40
N VAL A 8 22.69 13.59 0.70
CA VAL A 8 21.22 13.59 0.62
C VAL A 8 20.73 13.25 -0.79
N GLU A 9 21.40 13.78 -1.81
CA GLU A 9 21.11 13.58 -3.23
C GLU A 9 21.39 12.15 -3.72
N ASP A 10 22.24 11.38 -3.03
CA ASP A 10 22.59 10.01 -3.41
C ASP A 10 21.78 8.96 -2.65
N VAL A 11 20.99 9.34 -1.64
CA VAL A 11 20.32 8.39 -0.73
C VAL A 11 19.52 7.35 -1.51
N LEU A 12 18.68 7.80 -2.45
CA LEU A 12 17.81 6.90 -3.20
C LEU A 12 18.62 5.99 -4.15
N SER A 13 19.64 6.55 -4.84
CA SER A 13 20.45 5.77 -5.77
C SER A 13 21.29 4.70 -5.06
N GLU A 14 21.89 5.03 -3.91
CA GLU A 14 22.63 4.10 -3.06
C GLU A 14 21.73 2.97 -2.54
N GLN A 15 20.53 3.32 -2.07
CA GLN A 15 19.55 2.35 -1.57
C GLN A 15 19.06 1.39 -2.66
N LEU A 16 18.74 1.90 -3.86
CA LEU A 16 18.29 1.08 -4.98
C LEU A 16 19.40 0.17 -5.52
N ILE A 17 20.64 0.66 -5.59
CA ILE A 17 21.80 -0.18 -5.94
C ILE A 17 22.01 -1.27 -4.89
N GLY A 18 21.81 -0.96 -3.60
CA GLY A 18 21.83 -1.94 -2.52
C GLY A 18 20.77 -3.02 -2.68
N LEU A 19 19.52 -2.62 -2.95
CA LEU A 19 18.40 -3.52 -3.23
C LEU A 19 18.73 -4.48 -4.38
N ALA A 20 19.17 -3.95 -5.53
CA ALA A 20 19.48 -4.75 -6.71
C ALA A 20 20.62 -5.75 -6.47
N LYS A 21 21.61 -5.39 -5.64
CA LYS A 21 22.71 -6.30 -5.28
C LYS A 21 22.27 -7.41 -4.31
N ALA A 22 21.33 -7.11 -3.41
CA ALA A 22 20.83 -8.06 -2.44
C ALA A 22 19.85 -9.07 -3.05
N HIS A 23 19.14 -8.65 -4.12
CA HIS A 23 18.07 -9.40 -4.75
C HIS A 23 18.34 -9.60 -6.25
N PRO A 24 19.11 -10.64 -6.63
CA PRO A 24 19.40 -10.93 -8.04
C PRO A 24 18.16 -11.33 -8.85
N GLU A 25 17.05 -11.68 -8.18
CA GLU A 25 15.73 -11.86 -8.78
C GLU A 25 15.06 -10.56 -9.25
N LEU A 26 15.65 -9.40 -8.95
CA LEU A 26 15.19 -8.08 -9.38
C LEU A 26 16.16 -7.44 -10.39
N THR A 27 15.61 -6.65 -11.31
CA THR A 27 16.39 -5.80 -12.23
C THR A 27 16.11 -4.34 -11.92
N LEU A 28 17.17 -3.58 -11.61
CA LEU A 28 17.13 -2.12 -11.51
C LEU A 28 17.49 -1.51 -12.86
N HIS A 29 16.59 -0.67 -13.38
CA HIS A 29 16.80 0.12 -14.59
C HIS A 29 17.16 1.56 -14.23
N GLN A 30 17.87 2.24 -15.13
CA GLN A 30 18.31 3.63 -14.99
C GLN A 30 17.93 4.39 -16.26
N ASP A 31 17.66 5.68 -16.14
CA ASP A 31 17.31 6.60 -17.24
C ASP A 31 16.10 6.13 -18.11
N PRO A 32 14.89 6.01 -17.52
CA PRO A 32 14.54 6.42 -16.16
C PRO A 32 14.60 5.26 -15.14
N VAL A 33 14.51 5.60 -13.84
CA VAL A 33 14.62 4.62 -12.75
C VAL A 33 13.31 3.87 -12.50
N TYR A 34 13.36 2.54 -12.54
CA TYR A 34 12.31 1.62 -12.13
C TYR A 34 12.88 0.22 -11.81
N VAL A 35 12.09 -0.63 -11.16
CA VAL A 35 12.52 -1.98 -10.76
C VAL A 35 11.52 -3.01 -11.28
N THR A 36 11.99 -4.10 -11.89
CA THR A 36 11.16 -5.20 -12.37
C THR A 36 11.62 -6.52 -11.80
N ARG A 37 10.80 -7.57 -11.92
CA ARG A 37 11.31 -8.94 -11.85
C ARG A 37 12.41 -9.13 -12.90
N ALA A 38 13.42 -9.91 -12.56
CA ALA A 38 14.52 -10.21 -13.49
C ALA A 38 14.07 -11.08 -14.68
N ASP A 39 12.99 -11.83 -14.53
CA ASP A 39 12.40 -12.69 -15.56
C ASP A 39 11.22 -12.05 -16.31
N ALA A 40 10.96 -10.75 -16.12
CA ALA A 40 9.97 -10.01 -16.90
C ALA A 40 10.49 -9.70 -18.33
N PRO A 41 9.63 -9.69 -19.35
CA PRO A 41 8.18 -9.90 -19.31
C PRO A 41 7.82 -11.39 -19.16
N VAL A 42 6.81 -11.67 -18.34
CA VAL A 42 6.27 -13.03 -18.12
C VAL A 42 5.08 -13.24 -19.06
N ALA A 43 5.29 -13.97 -20.15
CA ALA A 43 4.28 -14.17 -21.18
C ALA A 43 3.02 -14.90 -20.66
N GLY A 44 1.85 -14.46 -21.14
CA GLY A 44 0.57 -15.15 -20.92
C GLY A 44 -0.07 -14.92 -19.54
N LYS A 45 0.39 -13.89 -18.80
CA LYS A 45 -0.22 -13.46 -17.53
C LYS A 45 -0.37 -11.95 -17.48
N VAL A 46 -1.36 -11.49 -16.71
CA VAL A 46 -1.54 -10.07 -16.40
C VAL A 46 -0.30 -9.55 -15.65
N ALA A 47 0.24 -8.42 -16.09
CA ALA A 47 1.32 -7.75 -15.38
C ALA A 47 0.76 -6.82 -14.30
N LEU A 48 1.32 -6.85 -13.08
CA LEU A 48 0.95 -5.95 -12.00
C LEU A 48 2.03 -4.89 -11.80
N LEU A 49 1.62 -3.61 -11.75
CA LEU A 49 2.50 -2.49 -11.48
C LEU A 49 1.94 -1.62 -10.34
N SER A 50 2.81 -1.20 -9.44
CA SER A 50 2.53 -0.09 -8.53
C SER A 50 3.75 0.82 -8.38
N GLY A 51 3.67 1.80 -7.48
CA GLY A 51 4.71 2.78 -7.25
C GLY A 51 4.23 3.93 -6.37
N GLY A 52 5.06 4.96 -6.30
CA GLY A 52 4.85 6.12 -5.43
C GLY A 52 6.18 6.65 -4.93
N GLY A 53 6.11 7.59 -3.99
CA GLY A 53 7.31 8.09 -3.32
C GLY A 53 8.08 6.99 -2.60
N SER A 54 9.41 7.12 -2.57
CA SER A 54 10.25 6.29 -1.70
C SER A 54 10.08 6.68 -0.23
N GLY A 55 10.58 5.83 0.68
CA GLY A 55 10.46 6.01 2.12
C GLY A 55 9.34 5.21 2.77
N HIS A 56 8.74 4.28 2.02
CA HIS A 56 7.72 3.34 2.51
C HIS A 56 8.18 1.88 2.48
N GLU A 57 9.48 1.65 2.30
CA GLU A 57 10.06 0.33 2.15
C GLU A 57 9.63 -0.60 3.32
N PRO A 58 9.21 -1.84 3.03
CA PRO A 58 9.41 -2.59 1.77
C PRO A 58 8.45 -2.23 0.62
N MET A 59 7.40 -1.44 0.85
CA MET A 59 6.48 -1.01 -0.21
C MET A 59 7.20 -0.03 -1.16
N HIS A 60 7.30 -0.26 -2.47
CA HIS A 60 6.73 -1.34 -3.29
C HIS A 60 7.75 -2.36 -3.78
N CYS A 61 9.03 -1.99 -3.86
CA CYS A 61 10.04 -2.82 -4.53
C CYS A 61 10.30 -4.15 -3.79
N GLY A 62 10.04 -4.21 -2.48
CA GLY A 62 10.11 -5.44 -1.70
C GLY A 62 8.99 -6.43 -2.00
N TYR A 63 8.00 -6.04 -2.82
CA TYR A 63 6.86 -6.85 -3.23
C TYR A 63 6.90 -7.26 -4.71
N ILE A 64 8.04 -7.07 -5.37
CA ILE A 64 8.27 -7.53 -6.74
C ILE A 64 8.67 -9.00 -6.71
N GLY A 65 7.96 -9.85 -7.46
CA GLY A 65 8.23 -11.28 -7.50
C GLY A 65 7.03 -12.14 -7.90
N GLN A 66 7.22 -13.45 -7.92
CA GLN A 66 6.16 -14.40 -8.24
C GLN A 66 5.02 -14.30 -7.22
N GLY A 67 3.77 -14.27 -7.70
CA GLY A 67 2.58 -14.19 -6.86
C GLY A 67 2.26 -12.79 -6.32
N MET A 68 2.97 -11.74 -6.76
CA MET A 68 2.73 -10.35 -6.36
C MET A 68 3.03 -9.36 -7.53
N LEU A 69 3.80 -8.29 -7.33
CA LEU A 69 4.04 -7.28 -8.37
C LEU A 69 5.03 -7.78 -9.44
N SER A 70 4.80 -7.39 -10.70
CA SER A 70 5.74 -7.62 -11.80
C SER A 70 6.86 -6.56 -11.84
N GLY A 71 6.56 -5.35 -11.37
CA GLY A 71 7.52 -4.26 -11.21
C GLY A 71 6.98 -3.13 -10.32
N ALA A 72 7.85 -2.19 -9.98
CA ALA A 72 7.49 -1.00 -9.23
C ALA A 72 8.27 0.24 -9.67
N CYS A 73 7.65 1.41 -9.53
CA CYS A 73 8.22 2.71 -9.88
C CYS A 73 8.49 3.55 -8.62
N PRO A 74 9.74 3.57 -8.10
CA PRO A 74 10.12 4.48 -7.03
C PRO A 74 10.28 5.92 -7.55
N GLY A 75 9.57 6.85 -6.91
CA GLY A 75 9.81 8.29 -7.01
C GLY A 75 10.83 8.77 -5.97
N GLU A 76 10.99 10.08 -5.85
CA GLU A 76 11.76 10.66 -4.74
C GLU A 76 11.08 10.38 -3.39
N ILE A 77 11.77 10.62 -2.27
CA ILE A 77 11.18 10.42 -0.94
C ILE A 77 9.87 11.21 -0.81
N PHE A 78 8.77 10.49 -0.53
CA PHE A 78 7.40 11.01 -0.43
C PHE A 78 6.88 11.79 -1.66
N THR A 79 7.45 11.53 -2.84
CA THR A 79 7.02 12.18 -4.09
C THR A 79 6.72 11.13 -5.16
N SER A 80 5.50 11.15 -5.72
CA SER A 80 5.11 10.26 -6.82
C SER A 80 6.17 10.24 -7.94
N PRO A 81 6.44 9.07 -8.56
CA PRO A 81 7.20 9.02 -9.81
C PRO A 81 6.47 9.79 -10.91
N THR A 82 7.22 10.23 -11.90
CA THR A 82 6.69 10.86 -13.12
C THR A 82 6.12 9.81 -14.09
N PRO A 83 5.17 10.17 -14.98
CA PRO A 83 4.49 9.23 -15.86
C PRO A 83 5.40 8.41 -16.78
N ASP A 84 6.53 8.98 -17.22
CA ASP A 84 7.52 8.32 -18.07
C ASP A 84 8.13 7.07 -17.40
N LYS A 85 8.44 7.14 -16.08
CA LYS A 85 8.91 5.98 -15.32
C LYS A 85 7.91 4.84 -15.35
N MET A 86 6.64 5.15 -15.14
CA MET A 86 5.55 4.18 -15.12
C MET A 86 5.29 3.60 -16.50
N PHE A 87 5.33 4.44 -17.52
CA PHE A 87 5.19 4.02 -18.91
C PHE A 87 6.29 3.03 -19.30
N GLU A 88 7.56 3.39 -19.13
CA GLU A 88 8.70 2.53 -19.48
C GLU A 88 8.69 1.23 -18.67
N CYS A 89 8.41 1.30 -17.36
CA CYS A 89 8.33 0.11 -16.52
C CYS A 89 7.18 -0.81 -16.96
N ALA A 90 6.00 -0.27 -17.28
CA ALA A 90 4.86 -1.04 -17.75
C ALA A 90 5.14 -1.73 -19.09
N MET A 91 5.79 -1.03 -20.03
CA MET A 91 6.23 -1.59 -21.30
C MET A 91 7.24 -2.73 -21.09
N GLN A 92 8.14 -2.60 -20.12
CA GLN A 92 9.15 -3.62 -19.79
C GLN A 92 8.55 -4.91 -19.20
N ILE A 93 7.40 -4.82 -18.53
CA ILE A 93 6.74 -5.97 -17.87
C ILE A 93 5.53 -6.52 -18.64
N ASP A 94 5.17 -5.94 -19.77
CA ASP A 94 3.97 -6.34 -20.52
C ASP A 94 4.06 -7.82 -20.97
N GLY A 95 3.22 -8.66 -20.34
CA GLY A 95 3.12 -10.09 -20.60
C GLY A 95 2.21 -10.46 -21.77
N GLY A 96 1.60 -9.46 -22.44
CA GLY A 96 0.65 -9.66 -23.54
C GLY A 96 -0.81 -9.84 -23.12
N GLU A 97 -1.08 -9.99 -21.82
CA GLU A 97 -2.45 -10.13 -21.26
C GLU A 97 -2.93 -8.86 -20.55
N GLY A 98 -2.20 -7.76 -20.75
CA GLY A 98 -2.49 -6.44 -20.21
C GLY A 98 -1.84 -6.14 -18.87
N VAL A 99 -1.90 -4.86 -18.49
CA VAL A 99 -1.24 -4.30 -17.31
C VAL A 99 -2.28 -3.74 -16.33
N LEU A 100 -2.21 -4.17 -15.08
CA LEU A 100 -3.01 -3.62 -13.99
C LEU A 100 -2.18 -2.66 -13.15
N LEU A 101 -2.61 -1.40 -13.10
CA LEU A 101 -1.99 -0.38 -12.25
C LEU A 101 -2.72 -0.30 -10.91
N ILE A 102 -2.00 -0.59 -9.82
CA ILE A 102 -2.49 -0.41 -8.44
C ILE A 102 -1.99 0.95 -7.94
N ILE A 103 -2.90 1.85 -7.62
CA ILE A 103 -2.62 3.27 -7.36
C ILE A 103 -3.09 3.62 -5.94
N LYS A 104 -2.20 4.14 -5.10
CA LYS A 104 -2.58 4.68 -3.78
C LYS A 104 -3.25 6.04 -3.98
N ASN A 105 -4.31 6.33 -3.22
CA ASN A 105 -5.06 7.57 -3.41
C ASN A 105 -4.36 8.80 -2.81
N TYR A 106 -3.38 9.32 -3.56
CA TYR A 106 -2.70 10.59 -3.33
C TYR A 106 -2.76 11.42 -4.61
N THR A 107 -2.89 12.75 -4.49
CA THR A 107 -3.05 13.66 -5.63
C THR A 107 -1.95 13.48 -6.67
N GLY A 108 -0.69 13.38 -6.23
CA GLY A 108 0.45 13.13 -7.12
C GLY A 108 0.39 11.74 -7.77
N ASP A 109 0.11 10.71 -6.98
CA ASP A 109 0.02 9.33 -7.48
C ASP A 109 -1.11 9.21 -8.52
N ILE A 110 -2.31 9.70 -8.21
CA ILE A 110 -3.46 9.68 -9.12
C ILE A 110 -3.11 10.41 -10.42
N LEU A 111 -2.66 11.67 -10.35
CA LEU A 111 -2.35 12.45 -11.55
C LEU A 111 -1.35 11.72 -12.45
N ASN A 112 -0.23 11.24 -11.89
CA ASN A 112 0.85 10.68 -12.69
C ASN A 112 0.51 9.28 -13.22
N PHE A 113 -0.13 8.42 -12.42
CA PHE A 113 -0.56 7.10 -12.88
C PHE A 113 -1.73 7.18 -13.88
N GLU A 114 -2.65 8.14 -13.72
CA GLU A 114 -3.70 8.36 -14.71
C GLU A 114 -3.09 8.78 -16.07
N THR A 115 -2.14 9.72 -16.07
CA THR A 115 -1.41 10.08 -17.30
C THR A 115 -0.65 8.90 -17.90
N ALA A 116 0.05 8.09 -17.09
CA ALA A 116 0.75 6.91 -17.58
C ALA A 116 -0.22 5.88 -18.19
N THR A 117 -1.43 5.74 -17.63
CA THR A 117 -2.49 4.88 -18.18
C THR A 117 -2.87 5.30 -19.59
N GLU A 118 -3.07 6.60 -19.81
CA GLU A 118 -3.41 7.15 -21.14
C GLU A 118 -2.29 6.92 -22.15
N LEU A 119 -1.03 7.18 -21.77
CA LEU A 119 0.15 6.95 -22.61
C LEU A 119 0.31 5.48 -23.02
N LEU A 120 0.10 4.55 -22.08
CA LEU A 120 0.13 3.12 -22.34
C LEU A 120 -0.97 2.70 -23.32
N HIS A 121 -2.19 3.20 -23.11
CA HIS A 121 -3.31 2.90 -23.99
C HIS A 121 -3.09 3.42 -25.42
N GLU A 122 -2.61 4.66 -25.57
CA GLU A 122 -2.27 5.24 -26.87
C GLU A 122 -1.16 4.46 -27.60
N SER A 123 -0.29 3.79 -26.84
CA SER A 123 0.76 2.91 -27.37
C SER A 123 0.27 1.49 -27.68
N GLY A 124 -1.02 1.21 -27.51
CA GLY A 124 -1.65 -0.07 -27.83
C GLY A 124 -1.64 -1.10 -26.69
N VAL A 125 -1.22 -0.71 -25.47
CA VAL A 125 -1.23 -1.61 -24.30
C VAL A 125 -2.63 -1.68 -23.71
N LYS A 126 -3.13 -2.90 -23.49
CA LYS A 126 -4.34 -3.13 -22.70
C LYS A 126 -4.03 -2.83 -21.24
N VAL A 127 -4.56 -1.73 -20.69
CA VAL A 127 -4.26 -1.27 -19.33
C VAL A 127 -5.54 -0.92 -18.57
N THR A 128 -5.60 -1.12 -17.26
CA THR A 128 -6.66 -0.55 -16.40
C THR A 128 -6.14 -0.31 -14.98
N THR A 129 -6.97 0.26 -14.11
CA THR A 129 -6.56 0.73 -12.79
C THR A 129 -7.39 0.20 -11.63
N VAL A 130 -6.74 0.07 -10.47
CA VAL A 130 -7.34 -0.11 -9.14
C VAL A 130 -6.80 1.01 -8.27
N VAL A 131 -7.70 1.85 -7.72
CA VAL A 131 -7.34 2.87 -6.73
C VAL A 131 -7.59 2.34 -5.32
N VAL A 132 -6.67 2.59 -4.40
CA VAL A 132 -6.75 2.16 -2.98
C VAL A 132 -6.98 3.36 -2.07
N ASP A 133 -8.06 3.31 -1.28
CA ASP A 133 -8.52 4.37 -0.37
C ASP A 133 -8.99 3.81 1.00
N ASP A 134 -8.11 3.06 1.67
CA ASP A 134 -8.39 2.29 2.88
C ASP A 134 -8.32 3.08 4.19
N ASP A 135 -7.64 4.22 4.23
CA ASP A 135 -7.48 5.01 5.45
C ASP A 135 -8.78 5.67 5.91
N VAL A 136 -9.33 5.22 7.05
CA VAL A 136 -10.62 5.67 7.56
C VAL A 136 -10.57 7.00 8.32
N ALA A 137 -9.37 7.54 8.57
CA ALA A 137 -9.19 8.64 9.52
C ALA A 137 -9.68 9.99 8.98
N VAL A 138 -9.25 10.37 7.78
CA VAL A 138 -9.46 11.71 7.23
C VAL A 138 -10.12 11.64 5.86
N LYS A 139 -11.05 12.56 5.61
CA LYS A 139 -11.53 12.90 4.28
C LYS A 139 -10.93 14.24 3.88
N ASP A 140 -10.23 14.26 2.76
CA ASP A 140 -9.50 15.42 2.22
C ASP A 140 -8.31 15.82 3.14
N SER A 141 -7.12 15.33 2.80
CA SER A 141 -5.87 15.57 3.53
C SER A 141 -4.91 16.46 2.72
N LEU A 142 -3.74 16.80 3.28
CA LEU A 142 -2.76 17.71 2.63
C LEU A 142 -2.44 17.32 1.18
N TYR A 143 -2.40 16.02 0.89
CA TYR A 143 -2.01 15.48 -0.42
C TYR A 143 -3.07 14.56 -1.04
N THR A 144 -4.32 14.59 -0.57
CA THR A 144 -5.36 13.64 -1.03
C THR A 144 -6.74 14.30 -1.08
N ALA A 145 -7.47 14.09 -2.17
CA ALA A 145 -8.92 14.25 -2.22
C ALA A 145 -9.60 12.90 -1.88
N GLY A 146 -10.53 12.90 -0.93
CA GLY A 146 -11.12 11.67 -0.37
C GLY A 146 -10.24 11.04 0.73
N ARG A 147 -10.27 9.70 0.81
CA ARG A 147 -9.47 8.92 1.79
C ARG A 147 -8.11 8.52 1.22
N ARG A 148 -7.08 8.44 2.07
CA ARG A 148 -5.71 8.05 1.68
C ARG A 148 -5.62 6.55 1.39
N GLY A 149 -4.64 6.15 0.57
CA GLY A 149 -4.27 4.75 0.35
C GLY A 149 -3.02 4.38 1.14
N VAL A 150 -3.13 3.41 2.06
CA VAL A 150 -2.09 3.04 3.02
C VAL A 150 -1.83 1.53 3.01
N ALA A 151 -1.76 0.87 4.18
CA ALA A 151 -1.24 -0.48 4.32
C ALA A 151 -2.11 -1.59 3.69
N ASN A 152 -3.41 -1.36 3.43
CA ASN A 152 -4.22 -2.36 2.71
C ASN A 152 -3.78 -2.53 1.25
N THR A 153 -3.03 -1.59 0.69
CA THR A 153 -2.38 -1.74 -0.61
C THR A 153 -1.57 -3.03 -0.67
N VAL A 154 -0.79 -3.35 0.37
CA VAL A 154 0.03 -4.57 0.43
C VAL A 154 -0.82 -5.84 0.35
N LEU A 155 -1.96 -5.87 1.05
CA LEU A 155 -2.87 -7.02 1.02
C LEU A 155 -3.51 -7.18 -0.36
N ILE A 156 -3.94 -6.07 -0.98
CA ILE A 156 -4.52 -6.06 -2.33
C ILE A 156 -3.48 -6.53 -3.36
N GLU A 157 -2.25 -6.02 -3.29
CA GLU A 157 -1.16 -6.42 -4.18
C GLU A 157 -0.89 -7.92 -4.13
N LYS A 158 -0.85 -8.51 -2.93
CA LYS A 158 -0.66 -9.95 -2.75
C LYS A 158 -1.83 -10.78 -3.30
N LEU A 159 -3.06 -10.38 -2.98
CA LEU A 159 -4.25 -11.14 -3.36
C LEU A 159 -4.52 -11.08 -4.85
N VAL A 160 -4.38 -9.89 -5.46
CA VAL A 160 -4.52 -9.71 -6.90
C VAL A 160 -3.33 -10.31 -7.64
N GLY A 161 -2.12 -10.24 -7.08
CA GLY A 161 -0.94 -10.89 -7.64
C GLY A 161 -1.06 -12.41 -7.68
N ALA A 162 -1.66 -13.02 -6.67
CA ALA A 162 -1.98 -14.44 -6.69
C ALA A 162 -3.02 -14.80 -7.78
N ALA A 163 -4.02 -13.94 -8.01
CA ALA A 163 -5.00 -14.14 -9.07
C ALA A 163 -4.34 -14.02 -10.47
N ALA A 164 -3.47 -13.04 -10.67
CA ALA A 164 -2.70 -12.91 -11.90
C ALA A 164 -1.76 -14.10 -12.12
N GLU A 165 -1.10 -14.59 -11.06
CA GLU A 165 -0.24 -15.78 -11.12
C GLU A 165 -1.03 -17.05 -11.47
N ARG A 166 -2.30 -17.14 -11.05
CA ARG A 166 -3.24 -18.21 -11.42
C ARG A 166 -3.67 -18.15 -12.89
N GLY A 167 -3.46 -17.02 -13.57
CA GLY A 167 -3.85 -16.80 -14.96
C GLY A 167 -5.22 -16.14 -15.14
N ASP A 168 -5.76 -15.50 -14.09
CA ASP A 168 -7.00 -14.75 -14.19
C ASP A 168 -6.82 -13.54 -15.15
N SER A 169 -7.88 -13.17 -15.88
CA SER A 169 -7.82 -12.08 -16.86
C SER A 169 -7.61 -10.71 -16.22
N LEU A 170 -7.20 -9.70 -17.02
CA LEU A 170 -7.06 -8.32 -16.55
C LEU A 170 -8.33 -7.80 -15.88
N GLU A 171 -9.49 -8.09 -16.46
CA GLU A 171 -10.79 -7.69 -15.94
C GLU A 171 -11.08 -8.34 -14.58
N ALA A 172 -10.79 -9.62 -14.43
CA ALA A 172 -10.99 -10.34 -13.17
C ALA A 172 -10.04 -9.83 -12.08
N CYS A 173 -8.77 -9.57 -12.43
CA CYS A 173 -7.79 -9.00 -11.51
C CYS A 173 -8.20 -7.59 -11.05
N ALA A 174 -8.65 -6.74 -11.98
CA ALA A 174 -9.10 -5.39 -11.67
C ALA A 174 -10.38 -5.39 -10.80
N GLU A 175 -11.35 -6.24 -11.12
CA GLU A 175 -12.58 -6.38 -10.34
C GLU A 175 -12.29 -6.89 -8.92
N LEU A 176 -11.40 -7.88 -8.80
CA LEU A 176 -10.93 -8.37 -7.50
C LEU A 176 -10.30 -7.23 -6.68
N GLY A 177 -9.37 -6.47 -7.25
CA GLY A 177 -8.72 -5.36 -6.55
C GLY A 177 -9.71 -4.27 -6.11
N ARG A 178 -10.66 -3.91 -6.98
CA ARG A 178 -11.73 -2.93 -6.66
C ARG A 178 -12.65 -3.43 -5.55
N ARG A 179 -13.01 -4.72 -5.57
CA ARG A 179 -13.78 -5.36 -4.50
C ARG A 179 -13.01 -5.31 -3.18
N LEU A 180 -11.75 -5.75 -3.16
CA LEU A 180 -10.91 -5.78 -1.96
C LEU A 180 -10.68 -4.37 -1.39
N ASN A 181 -10.54 -3.35 -2.23
CA ASN A 181 -10.45 -1.97 -1.77
C ASN A 181 -11.68 -1.55 -0.95
N ASN A 182 -12.88 -2.01 -1.29
CA ASN A 182 -14.10 -1.74 -0.53
C ASN A 182 -14.23 -2.56 0.77
N LEU A 183 -13.41 -3.59 0.95
CA LEU A 183 -13.44 -4.51 2.09
C LEU A 183 -12.35 -4.26 3.14
N GLY A 184 -11.38 -3.40 2.82
CA GLY A 184 -10.28 -3.06 3.73
C GLY A 184 -10.45 -1.71 4.41
N HIS A 185 -10.12 -1.69 5.70
CA HIS A 185 -10.20 -0.52 6.57
C HIS A 185 -8.89 -0.38 7.33
N SER A 186 -8.30 0.82 7.30
CA SER A 186 -7.02 1.09 7.94
C SER A 186 -7.03 2.37 8.75
N ILE A 187 -6.26 2.39 9.84
CA ILE A 187 -5.95 3.61 10.59
C ILE A 187 -4.55 3.52 11.21
N GLY A 188 -3.82 4.63 11.24
CA GLY A 188 -2.48 4.74 11.83
C GLY A 188 -2.41 5.76 12.96
N ILE A 189 -1.41 5.61 13.82
CA ILE A 189 -1.05 6.61 14.84
C ILE A 189 0.46 6.84 14.82
N ALA A 190 0.90 8.02 15.26
CA ALA A 190 2.31 8.31 15.49
C ALA A 190 2.56 8.92 16.87
N LEU A 191 3.58 8.40 17.55
CA LEU A 191 4.18 8.95 18.77
C LEU A 191 5.41 9.82 18.46
N GLY A 192 5.95 9.71 17.25
CA GLY A 192 7.06 10.52 16.78
C GLY A 192 7.05 10.62 15.26
N ALA A 193 7.30 11.83 14.75
CA ALA A 193 7.31 12.10 13.32
C ALA A 193 8.48 11.45 12.61
N CYS A 194 8.29 11.15 11.32
CA CYS A 194 9.37 10.84 10.40
C CYS A 194 10.21 12.08 10.08
N THR A 195 11.47 11.88 9.70
CA THR A 195 12.34 12.93 9.15
C THR A 195 12.72 12.60 7.72
N VAL A 196 12.27 13.41 6.76
CA VAL A 196 12.73 13.35 5.36
C VAL A 196 14.19 13.82 5.31
N PRO A 197 15.14 13.04 4.75
CA PRO A 197 16.56 13.40 4.73
C PRO A 197 16.84 14.80 4.18
N ALA A 198 16.17 15.18 3.07
CA ALA A 198 16.32 16.48 2.44
C ALA A 198 15.78 17.65 3.28
N ALA A 199 14.76 17.42 4.11
CA ALA A 199 14.17 18.47 4.94
C ALA A 199 15.03 18.82 6.16
N GLY A 200 15.90 17.93 6.62
CA GLY A 200 16.78 18.22 7.77
C GLY A 200 16.12 18.06 9.15
N GLN A 201 14.79 18.10 9.21
CA GLN A 201 13.99 18.25 10.43
C GLN A 201 12.75 17.34 10.41
N PRO A 202 12.18 16.99 11.57
CA PRO A 202 10.95 16.19 11.66
C PRO A 202 9.80 16.84 10.89
N SER A 203 8.94 16.03 10.25
CA SER A 203 7.79 16.54 9.48
C SER A 203 6.74 17.23 10.35
N PHE A 204 6.64 16.83 11.62
CA PHE A 204 5.87 17.50 12.66
C PHE A 204 6.52 17.27 14.03
N THR A 205 6.02 17.96 15.07
CA THR A 205 6.47 17.79 16.46
C THR A 205 5.26 17.56 17.36
N LEU A 206 5.44 16.71 18.37
CA LEU A 206 4.47 16.37 19.41
C LEU A 206 5.06 16.69 20.78
N LYS A 207 4.19 16.89 21.78
CA LYS A 207 4.61 16.92 23.19
C LYS A 207 4.92 15.50 23.70
N ASP A 208 5.64 15.39 24.81
CA ASP A 208 6.11 14.10 25.37
C ASP A 208 4.99 13.07 25.61
N ASP A 209 3.78 13.50 25.95
CA ASP A 209 2.63 12.63 26.21
C ASP A 209 1.56 12.70 25.11
N GLU A 210 1.90 13.18 23.92
CA GLU A 210 0.96 13.40 22.81
C GLU A 210 1.21 12.41 21.66
N MET A 211 0.15 12.07 20.94
CA MET A 211 0.18 11.29 19.71
C MET A 211 -0.62 12.00 18.61
N GLU A 212 -0.22 11.80 17.36
CA GLU A 212 -1.01 12.16 16.18
C GLU A 212 -1.92 10.96 15.84
N PHE A 213 -3.23 11.09 16.10
CA PHE A 213 -4.19 10.01 15.92
C PHE A 213 -4.81 10.06 14.53
N GLY A 214 -4.68 8.98 13.75
CA GLY A 214 -5.10 8.96 12.34
C GLY A 214 -4.05 9.53 11.39
N VAL A 215 -2.77 9.47 11.72
CA VAL A 215 -1.66 10.00 10.91
C VAL A 215 -1.58 9.36 9.52
N GLY A 216 -1.15 10.12 8.51
CA GLY A 216 -0.85 9.59 7.17
C GLY A 216 0.59 9.11 7.01
N ILE A 217 0.86 8.31 5.97
CA ILE A 217 2.19 7.70 5.73
C ILE A 217 3.24 8.70 5.22
N HIS A 218 2.91 9.95 4.91
CA HIS A 218 3.88 11.01 4.63
C HIS A 218 3.98 12.02 5.79
N GLY A 219 3.41 11.68 6.95
CA GLY A 219 3.34 12.56 8.12
C GLY A 219 2.27 13.64 8.01
N GLU A 220 1.23 13.41 7.19
CA GLU A 220 0.08 14.30 7.13
C GLU A 220 -0.70 14.29 8.45
N PRO A 221 -1.29 15.44 8.85
CA PRO A 221 -2.16 15.51 10.02
C PRO A 221 -3.24 14.44 10.02
N GLY A 222 -3.52 13.93 11.22
CA GLY A 222 -4.58 12.98 11.46
C GLY A 222 -5.91 13.65 11.77
N ILE A 223 -6.75 12.93 12.54
CA ILE A 223 -8.01 13.45 13.07
C ILE A 223 -7.72 14.57 14.06
N ASP A 224 -6.83 14.31 15.00
CA ASP A 224 -6.37 15.26 16.00
C ASP A 224 -5.05 14.81 16.63
N ARG A 225 -4.52 15.68 17.48
CA ARG A 225 -3.52 15.31 18.47
C ARG A 225 -4.20 15.10 19.80
N ARG A 226 -3.83 14.01 20.47
CA ARG A 226 -4.39 13.67 21.78
C ARG A 226 -3.34 13.04 22.66
N ARG A 227 -3.64 12.97 23.95
CA ARG A 227 -2.75 12.35 24.92
C ARG A 227 -2.61 10.85 24.66
N PHE A 228 -1.39 10.34 24.58
CA PHE A 228 -1.11 8.91 24.65
C PHE A 228 -1.22 8.46 26.11
N SER A 229 -2.26 7.69 26.43
CA SER A 229 -2.47 7.18 27.79
C SER A 229 -1.84 5.79 27.98
N SER A 230 -2.13 4.87 27.05
CA SER A 230 -1.71 3.48 27.09
C SER A 230 -1.94 2.83 25.72
N LEU A 231 -1.22 1.74 25.48
CA LEU A 231 -1.41 0.89 24.31
C LEU A 231 -2.87 0.43 24.15
N ASP A 232 -3.50 -0.03 25.24
CA ASP A 232 -4.85 -0.59 25.19
C ASP A 232 -5.88 0.45 24.73
N GLN A 233 -5.84 1.65 25.32
CA GLN A 233 -6.75 2.73 24.94
C GLN A 233 -6.51 3.18 23.49
N THR A 234 -5.25 3.29 23.05
CA THR A 234 -4.95 3.68 21.67
C THR A 234 -5.48 2.66 20.67
N VAL A 235 -5.23 1.36 20.88
CA VAL A 235 -5.78 0.31 20.02
C VAL A 235 -7.30 0.30 20.07
N ASP A 236 -7.88 0.60 21.24
CA ASP A 236 -9.32 0.63 21.39
C ASP A 236 -9.98 1.72 20.54
N GLU A 237 -9.46 2.94 20.63
CA GLU A 237 -9.96 4.08 19.87
C GLU A 237 -9.73 3.90 18.37
N MET A 238 -8.59 3.31 17.97
CA MET A 238 -8.34 2.94 16.57
C MET A 238 -9.38 1.96 16.06
N PHE A 239 -9.67 0.92 16.83
CA PHE A 239 -10.65 -0.10 16.46
C PHE A 239 -12.06 0.48 16.39
N ASP A 240 -12.47 1.33 17.34
CA ASP A 240 -13.75 2.03 17.30
C ASP A 240 -13.86 2.88 16.04
N THR A 241 -12.80 3.60 15.69
CA THR A 241 -12.76 4.41 14.46
C THR A 241 -12.90 3.54 13.20
N LEU A 242 -12.28 2.36 13.14
CA LEU A 242 -12.44 1.42 12.01
C LEU A 242 -13.91 1.02 11.80
N LEU A 243 -14.67 0.84 12.89
CA LEU A 243 -16.09 0.49 12.82
C LEU A 243 -16.96 1.71 12.49
N GLU A 244 -16.80 2.80 13.22
CA GLU A 244 -17.60 4.02 13.08
C GLU A 244 -17.42 4.66 11.69
N ASN A 245 -16.18 4.69 11.19
CA ASN A 245 -15.84 5.25 9.89
C ASN A 245 -15.79 4.18 8.79
N GLY A 246 -16.19 2.94 9.06
CA GLY A 246 -16.13 1.85 8.09
C GLY A 246 -17.09 2.04 6.91
N ALA A 247 -18.28 2.60 7.16
CA ALA A 247 -19.24 2.93 6.11
C ALA A 247 -18.85 4.22 5.39
N TYR A 248 -18.68 4.16 4.06
CA TYR A 248 -18.23 5.32 3.28
C TYR A 248 -18.68 5.22 1.83
N SER A 249 -19.30 6.28 1.29
CA SER A 249 -19.68 6.38 -0.12
C SER A 249 -18.85 7.45 -0.81
N ARG A 250 -18.25 7.09 -1.95
CA ARG A 250 -17.44 8.00 -2.77
C ARG A 250 -17.47 7.63 -4.24
N THR A 251 -16.94 8.52 -5.06
CA THR A 251 -16.67 8.27 -6.48
C THR A 251 -15.18 7.96 -6.62
N LEU A 252 -14.87 6.84 -7.29
CA LEU A 252 -13.52 6.56 -7.77
C LEU A 252 -13.54 6.56 -9.31
N ARG A 253 -12.42 6.94 -9.91
CA ARG A 253 -12.22 6.87 -11.36
C ARG A 253 -11.55 5.56 -11.72
N GLN A 254 -12.01 4.96 -12.82
CA GLN A 254 -11.41 3.76 -13.39
C GLN A 254 -11.24 3.93 -14.90
N TRP A 255 -10.16 3.40 -15.46
CA TRP A 255 -9.94 3.44 -16.90
C TRP A 255 -10.69 2.32 -17.61
N ASP A 256 -11.57 2.68 -18.55
CA ASP A 256 -12.24 1.75 -19.46
C ASP A 256 -11.36 1.52 -20.68
N ASN A 257 -10.68 0.36 -20.70
CA ASN A 257 -9.71 0.02 -21.74
C ASN A 257 -10.34 -0.22 -23.13
N VAL A 258 -11.65 -0.41 -23.20
CA VAL A 258 -12.38 -0.60 -24.46
C VAL A 258 -12.78 0.75 -25.04
N LYS A 259 -13.23 1.68 -24.18
CA LYS A 259 -13.64 3.02 -24.62
C LYS A 259 -12.48 4.01 -24.73
N GLY A 260 -11.34 3.72 -24.10
CA GLY A 260 -10.23 4.65 -24.01
C GLY A 260 -10.58 5.90 -23.21
N ALA A 261 -11.32 5.74 -22.10
CA ALA A 261 -11.80 6.87 -21.31
C ALA A 261 -11.99 6.54 -19.83
N TRP A 262 -11.76 7.53 -18.98
CA TRP A 262 -12.06 7.44 -17.55
C TRP A 262 -13.57 7.38 -17.30
N GLN A 263 -13.96 6.44 -16.43
CA GLN A 263 -15.32 6.30 -15.93
C GLN A 263 -15.36 6.65 -14.45
N GLU A 264 -16.25 7.55 -14.06
CA GLU A 264 -16.56 7.81 -12.67
C GLU A 264 -17.54 6.76 -12.15
N VAL A 265 -17.14 6.03 -11.11
CA VAL A 265 -17.95 4.98 -10.52
C VAL A 265 -18.18 5.28 -9.05
N LYS A 266 -19.46 5.43 -8.70
CA LYS A 266 -19.89 5.48 -7.31
C LYS A 266 -19.75 4.09 -6.71
N GLN A 267 -19.03 3.98 -5.61
CA GLN A 267 -19.00 2.76 -4.82
C GLN A 267 -19.01 3.08 -3.33
N SER A 268 -19.42 2.09 -2.55
CA SER A 268 -19.59 2.22 -1.11
C SER A 268 -18.85 1.11 -0.39
N LYS A 269 -18.23 1.48 0.73
CA LYS A 269 -17.70 0.57 1.74
C LYS A 269 -18.78 0.34 2.79
N THR A 270 -18.84 -0.87 3.31
CA THR A 270 -19.65 -1.22 4.48
C THR A 270 -18.73 -1.36 5.68
N ALA A 271 -19.16 -0.90 6.86
CA ALA A 271 -18.43 -1.18 8.10
C ALA A 271 -18.39 -2.69 8.39
N LEU A 272 -17.31 -3.12 9.06
CA LEU A 272 -17.18 -4.47 9.59
C LEU A 272 -18.27 -4.75 10.64
N GLN A 273 -18.77 -5.97 10.65
CA GLN A 273 -19.87 -6.40 11.52
C GLN A 273 -19.57 -7.74 12.20
N ASN A 274 -20.39 -8.07 13.19
CA ASN A 274 -20.34 -9.38 13.85
C ASN A 274 -20.50 -10.51 12.82
N GLY A 275 -19.66 -11.53 12.92
CA GLY A 275 -19.59 -12.66 12.00
C GLY A 275 -18.65 -12.45 10.81
N ASP A 276 -18.09 -11.25 10.62
CA ASP A 276 -17.11 -11.01 9.58
C ASP A 276 -15.79 -11.72 9.88
N ARG A 277 -15.21 -12.29 8.82
CA ARG A 277 -13.88 -12.90 8.83
C ARG A 277 -12.89 -11.90 8.22
N VAL A 278 -11.71 -11.76 8.82
CA VAL A 278 -10.73 -10.74 8.41
C VAL A 278 -9.31 -11.27 8.31
N ILE A 279 -8.52 -10.67 7.43
CA ILE A 279 -7.06 -10.67 7.47
C ILE A 279 -6.63 -9.41 8.23
N ALA A 280 -5.82 -9.58 9.28
CA ALA A 280 -5.34 -8.48 10.12
C ALA A 280 -3.88 -8.15 9.85
N LEU A 281 -3.58 -6.89 9.52
CA LEU A 281 -2.21 -6.41 9.38
C LEU A 281 -1.91 -5.37 10.47
N VAL A 282 -1.00 -5.72 11.38
CA VAL A 282 -0.44 -4.80 12.37
C VAL A 282 0.91 -4.34 11.86
N ASN A 283 0.92 -3.12 11.32
CA ASN A 283 2.01 -2.58 10.55
C ASN A 283 2.81 -1.55 11.34
N ASN A 284 4.13 -1.71 11.40
CA ASN A 284 5.04 -0.69 11.90
C ASN A 284 5.25 0.41 10.85
N LEU A 285 5.13 1.66 11.26
CA LEU A 285 5.38 2.82 10.41
C LEU A 285 6.87 3.18 10.30
N GLY A 286 7.75 2.48 11.03
CA GLY A 286 9.21 2.60 10.85
C GLY A 286 9.98 2.18 12.09
N ALA A 287 9.72 2.84 13.22
CA ALA A 287 10.57 2.76 14.41
C ALA A 287 9.93 2.07 15.63
N THR A 288 8.75 1.46 15.49
CA THR A 288 8.11 0.71 16.58
C THR A 288 8.76 -0.67 16.75
N PRO A 289 9.20 -1.06 17.95
CA PRO A 289 9.75 -2.38 18.20
C PRO A 289 8.77 -3.50 17.83
N LEU A 290 9.26 -4.56 17.19
CA LEU A 290 8.43 -5.73 16.85
C LEU A 290 7.72 -6.33 18.07
N SER A 291 8.36 -6.30 19.25
CA SER A 291 7.76 -6.73 20.52
C SER A 291 6.51 -5.93 20.89
N GLU A 292 6.48 -4.63 20.62
CA GLU A 292 5.32 -3.78 20.90
C GLU A 292 4.18 -4.08 19.93
N LEU A 293 4.48 -4.39 18.67
CA LEU A 293 3.46 -4.80 17.69
C LEU A 293 2.74 -6.08 18.10
N TYR A 294 3.42 -7.02 18.77
CA TYR A 294 2.73 -8.18 19.35
C TYR A 294 1.80 -7.80 20.50
N GLY A 295 2.15 -6.78 21.29
CA GLY A 295 1.25 -6.19 22.28
C GLY A 295 0.01 -5.55 21.63
N VAL A 296 0.21 -4.78 20.55
CA VAL A 296 -0.87 -4.22 19.73
C VAL A 296 -1.79 -5.34 19.22
N TYR A 297 -1.20 -6.39 18.63
CA TYR A 297 -1.96 -7.52 18.11
C TYR A 297 -2.75 -8.26 19.19
N ASN A 298 -2.18 -8.43 20.38
CA ASN A 298 -2.90 -9.01 21.52
C ASN A 298 -4.16 -8.21 21.85
N ARG A 299 -4.08 -6.87 21.94
CA ARG A 299 -5.25 -6.04 22.20
C ARG A 299 -6.25 -6.07 21.03
N LEU A 300 -5.75 -6.01 19.80
CA LEU A 300 -6.58 -6.11 18.59
C LEU A 300 -7.38 -7.42 18.56
N ALA A 301 -6.75 -8.55 18.86
CA ALA A 301 -7.42 -9.85 18.90
C ALA A 301 -8.57 -9.89 19.93
N GLN A 302 -8.36 -9.32 21.12
CA GLN A 302 -9.40 -9.20 22.15
C GLN A 302 -10.58 -8.34 21.67
N ARG A 303 -10.30 -7.24 20.95
CA ARG A 303 -11.34 -6.37 20.39
C ARG A 303 -12.12 -7.04 19.27
N CYS A 304 -11.44 -7.74 18.36
CA CYS A 304 -12.07 -8.56 17.33
C CYS A 304 -12.99 -9.63 17.95
N GLU A 305 -12.49 -10.40 18.94
CA GLU A 305 -13.28 -11.42 19.64
C GLU A 305 -14.54 -10.82 20.30
N ALA A 306 -14.38 -9.73 21.05
CA ALA A 306 -15.51 -9.06 21.72
C ALA A 306 -16.56 -8.50 20.74
N SER A 307 -16.14 -8.08 19.54
CA SER A 307 -17.04 -7.63 18.47
C SER A 307 -17.57 -8.77 17.58
N GLY A 308 -17.12 -10.00 17.80
CA GLY A 308 -17.46 -11.18 16.98
C GLY A 308 -16.87 -11.15 15.57
N ILE A 309 -15.77 -10.43 15.37
CA ILE A 309 -14.98 -10.45 14.13
C ILE A 309 -13.90 -11.53 14.27
N VAL A 310 -13.81 -12.43 13.29
CA VAL A 310 -12.90 -13.59 13.31
C VAL A 310 -11.64 -13.28 12.51
N ILE A 311 -10.48 -13.24 13.16
CA ILE A 311 -9.20 -13.08 12.46
C ILE A 311 -8.76 -14.45 11.91
N GLU A 312 -8.69 -14.57 10.58
CA GLU A 312 -8.32 -15.80 9.88
C GLU A 312 -6.83 -15.87 9.56
N ARG A 313 -6.23 -14.72 9.22
CA ARG A 313 -4.81 -14.58 8.89
C ARG A 313 -4.28 -13.29 9.46
N ASN A 314 -2.96 -13.20 9.64
CA ASN A 314 -2.33 -11.97 10.08
C ASN A 314 -0.95 -11.75 9.49
N LEU A 315 -0.54 -10.48 9.47
CA LEU A 315 0.84 -10.04 9.29
C LEU A 315 1.19 -9.03 10.40
N ILE A 316 2.40 -9.16 10.96
CA ILE A 316 2.90 -8.30 12.04
C ILE A 316 4.34 -7.91 11.71
N GLY A 317 4.64 -6.61 11.61
CA GLY A 317 5.97 -6.13 11.17
C GLY A 317 5.91 -4.86 10.33
N SER A 318 7.00 -4.54 9.64
CA SER A 318 7.10 -3.35 8.78
C SER A 318 6.75 -3.71 7.33
N TYR A 319 5.56 -3.31 6.88
CA TYR A 319 5.05 -3.63 5.53
C TYR A 319 4.74 -2.39 4.68
N CYS A 320 4.31 -1.31 5.30
CA CYS A 320 4.04 -0.01 4.67
C CYS A 320 4.51 1.07 5.63
N THR A 321 5.75 1.52 5.48
CA THR A 321 6.42 2.39 6.45
C THR A 321 6.28 3.86 6.09
N SER A 322 6.83 4.72 6.95
CA SER A 322 7.01 6.15 6.78
C SER A 322 8.37 6.51 7.38
N LEU A 323 9.44 6.13 6.69
CA LEU A 323 10.83 6.31 7.11
C LEU A 323 11.06 5.82 8.56
N ASP A 324 11.38 6.72 9.48
CA ASP A 324 11.67 6.49 10.89
C ASP A 324 10.52 6.91 11.81
N MET A 325 9.28 6.99 11.31
CA MET A 325 8.12 7.30 12.13
C MET A 325 7.96 6.28 13.26
N ALA A 326 7.84 6.77 14.49
CA ALA A 326 7.51 5.94 15.64
C ALA A 326 5.99 5.84 15.75
N GLY A 327 5.43 4.72 15.32
CA GLY A 327 3.99 4.53 15.20
C GLY A 327 3.64 3.20 14.56
N PHE A 328 2.35 2.90 14.52
CA PHE A 328 1.83 1.71 13.86
C PHE A 328 0.49 2.00 13.21
N SER A 329 0.11 1.15 12.26
CA SER A 329 -1.24 1.11 11.71
C SER A 329 -1.86 -0.27 11.86
N ILE A 330 -3.18 -0.30 11.88
CA ILE A 330 -3.98 -1.53 11.84
C ILE A 330 -4.78 -1.49 10.54
N THR A 331 -4.72 -2.58 9.80
CA THR A 331 -5.61 -2.87 8.67
C THR A 331 -6.41 -4.12 8.95
N LEU A 332 -7.72 -4.05 8.73
CA LEU A 332 -8.62 -5.21 8.73
C LEU A 332 -9.24 -5.32 7.33
N LEU A 333 -8.95 -6.43 6.64
CA LEU A 333 -9.51 -6.74 5.33
C LEU A 333 -10.52 -7.87 5.47
N LYS A 334 -11.81 -7.58 5.23
CA LYS A 334 -12.86 -8.60 5.21
C LYS A 334 -12.57 -9.63 4.12
N ALA A 335 -12.65 -10.90 4.48
CA ALA A 335 -12.29 -12.03 3.64
C ALA A 335 -13.38 -13.12 3.62
N ASP A 336 -13.49 -13.77 2.47
CA ASP A 336 -14.23 -15.01 2.24
C ASP A 336 -13.24 -16.14 1.92
N ASP A 337 -13.75 -17.36 1.67
CA ASP A 337 -12.88 -18.53 1.40
C ASP A 337 -12.03 -18.35 0.14
N ASP A 338 -12.57 -17.72 -0.91
CA ASP A 338 -11.83 -17.43 -2.14
C ASP A 338 -10.68 -16.45 -1.88
N THR A 339 -10.93 -15.44 -1.05
CA THR A 339 -9.91 -14.47 -0.64
C THR A 339 -8.81 -15.14 0.19
N LEU A 340 -9.16 -16.05 1.10
CA LEU A 340 -8.18 -16.80 1.90
C LEU A 340 -7.37 -17.79 1.06
N ALA A 341 -7.98 -18.41 0.04
CA ALA A 341 -7.25 -19.26 -0.89
C ALA A 341 -6.19 -18.48 -1.68
N LEU A 342 -6.48 -17.24 -2.09
CA LEU A 342 -5.52 -16.34 -2.74
C LEU A 342 -4.42 -15.86 -1.77
N TRP A 343 -4.76 -15.70 -0.49
CA TRP A 343 -3.78 -15.38 0.55
C TRP A 343 -2.75 -16.51 0.71
N ASP A 344 -3.25 -17.74 0.88
CA ASP A 344 -2.43 -18.94 1.10
C ASP A 344 -1.66 -19.39 -0.16
N ALA A 345 -2.04 -18.87 -1.34
CA ALA A 345 -1.31 -19.11 -2.59
C ALA A 345 0.16 -18.62 -2.49
N PRO A 346 1.11 -19.32 -3.14
CA PRO A 346 2.53 -18.99 -3.06
C PRO A 346 2.85 -17.54 -3.43
N VAL A 347 3.85 -16.98 -2.77
CA VAL A 347 4.45 -15.68 -3.08
C VAL A 347 5.94 -15.74 -2.78
N HIS A 348 6.76 -15.22 -3.69
CA HIS A 348 8.21 -15.18 -3.54
C HIS A 348 8.70 -13.79 -3.94
N THR A 349 8.76 -12.91 -2.94
CA THR A 349 9.26 -11.53 -3.05
C THR A 349 10.27 -11.27 -1.93
N PRO A 350 11.07 -10.19 -1.99
CA PRO A 350 11.98 -9.82 -0.90
C PRO A 350 11.32 -9.74 0.48
N ALA A 351 10.07 -9.27 0.58
CA ALA A 351 9.41 -8.98 1.85
C ALA A 351 8.28 -9.96 2.23
N LEU A 352 7.61 -10.59 1.26
CA LEU A 352 6.64 -11.68 1.49
C LEU A 352 7.10 -12.94 0.76
N ASN A 353 7.33 -14.01 1.53
CA ASN A 353 7.82 -15.27 0.99
C ASN A 353 7.20 -16.47 1.72
N TRP A 354 6.24 -17.15 1.07
CA TRP A 354 5.64 -18.40 1.57
C TRP A 354 5.03 -19.21 0.43
N GLY A 355 4.57 -20.42 0.76
CA GLY A 355 4.07 -21.38 -0.21
C GLY A 355 5.20 -22.19 -0.84
N LYS A 356 4.82 -23.17 -1.66
CA LYS A 356 5.73 -24.10 -2.34
C LYS A 356 5.84 -23.79 -3.81
#